data_AF-A0AAX4H4R7-F1
#
_entry.id   AF-A0AAX4H4R7-F1
#
_cell.length_a   1.000
_cell.length_b   1.000
_cell.length_c   1.000
_cell.angle_alpha   90.00
_cell.angle_beta   90.00
_cell.angle_gamma   90.00
#
_symmetry.space_group_name_H-M   'P 1'
#
loop_
_entity.id
_entity.type
_entity.pdbx_description
1 polymer ?
#
loop_
_entity_poly.entity_id
_entity_poly.type
_entity_poly.pdbx_seq_one_letter_code
_entity_poly.pdbx_strand_id
1 'polypeptide(L)'
;MSYPVPILVPWIISGLLDFTHAQSAYSNPILKKRFVAYTNGKCLLPWTPLIRILSFVSTTSTGEILVIVHDATHKILARLSRKAILKFEQVYGQRITFETINRLMIFRQADLRFVGDAESPEFGRALSYLGVKYSQGSSLALVFLDVQEIDFFVRDLISVSGAADNLLVLVYRDREYVSRFCLKNATKVADKDDIVSDLDDYEEDSFNQSWLW
;
A
#
# COMPACT_ATOMS: atom_id res chain seq x y z
N MET A 1 13.82 32.23 -14.95
CA MET A 1 12.66 31.60 -14.30
C MET A 1 13.15 30.35 -13.60
N SER A 2 13.08 30.31 -12.27
CA SER A 2 13.41 29.12 -11.48
C SER A 2 12.18 28.23 -11.40
N TYR A 3 12.21 27.06 -12.04
CA TYR A 3 11.15 26.07 -11.91
C TYR A 3 11.37 25.28 -10.61
N PRO A 4 10.39 25.21 -9.70
CA PRO A 4 10.52 24.40 -8.51
C PRO A 4 10.63 22.93 -8.92
N VAL A 5 11.76 22.29 -8.60
CA VAL A 5 11.92 20.84 -8.77
C VAL A 5 11.18 20.18 -7.60
N PRO A 6 10.15 19.36 -7.85
CA PRO A 6 9.44 18.71 -6.78
C PRO A 6 10.36 17.71 -6.08
N ILE A 7 10.55 17.95 -4.78
CA ILE A 7 11.41 17.14 -3.93
C ILE A 7 10.57 15.98 -3.39
N LEU A 8 11.08 14.77 -3.56
CA LEU A 8 10.53 13.59 -2.90
C LEU A 8 10.75 13.73 -1.40
N VAL A 9 9.68 13.73 -0.60
CA VAL A 9 9.76 13.91 0.86
C VAL A 9 9.79 12.52 1.52
N PRO A 10 10.61 12.30 2.57
CA PRO A 10 10.55 11.05 3.33
C PRO A 10 9.23 10.98 4.12
N TRP A 11 8.53 9.86 4.00
CA TRP A 11 7.23 9.69 4.63
C TRP A 11 6.84 8.24 4.93
N ILE A 12 7.42 7.26 4.23
CA ILE A 12 7.02 5.86 4.33
C ILE A 12 7.27 5.37 5.75
N ILE A 13 8.50 5.48 6.25
CA ILE A 13 8.82 4.94 7.58
C ILE A 13 8.09 5.70 8.69
N SER A 14 8.08 7.03 8.65
CA SER A 14 7.38 7.85 9.64
C SER A 14 5.88 7.59 9.60
N GLY A 15 5.29 7.51 8.41
CA GLY A 15 3.88 7.17 8.23
C GLY A 15 3.52 5.79 8.74
N LEU A 16 4.38 4.79 8.52
CA LEU A 16 4.19 3.48 9.14
C LEU A 16 4.21 3.60 10.66
N LEU A 17 5.27 4.19 11.22
CA LEU A 17 5.47 4.23 12.67
C LEU A 17 4.44 5.10 13.39
N ASP A 18 4.01 6.22 12.81
CA ASP A 18 3.09 7.16 13.45
C ASP A 18 1.63 6.68 13.41
N PHE A 19 1.25 5.96 12.35
CA PHE A 19 -0.14 5.52 12.14
C PHE A 19 -0.38 4.05 12.47
N THR A 20 0.62 3.36 13.03
CA THR A 20 0.51 1.98 13.48
C THR A 20 0.92 1.88 14.95
N HIS A 21 -0.02 1.44 15.78
CA HIS A 21 0.25 1.23 17.20
C HIS A 21 0.89 -0.15 17.37
N ALA A 22 1.95 -0.22 18.19
CA ALA A 22 2.50 -1.51 18.59
C ALA A 22 1.45 -2.31 19.36
N GLN A 23 1.09 -3.48 18.85
CA GLN A 23 0.16 -4.40 19.50
C GLN A 23 0.83 -5.74 19.74
N SER A 24 0.43 -6.42 20.82
CA SER A 24 0.90 -7.78 21.13
C SER A 24 0.39 -8.82 20.14
N ALA A 25 -0.77 -8.57 19.51
CA ALA A 25 -1.33 -9.36 18.44
C ALA A 25 -2.21 -8.49 17.53
N TYR A 26 -2.26 -8.81 16.23
CA TYR A 26 -3.18 -8.22 15.27
C TYR A 26 -4.20 -9.26 14.83
N SER A 27 -5.49 -8.94 14.95
CA SER A 27 -6.58 -9.84 14.55
C SER A 27 -7.07 -9.61 13.12
N ASN A 28 -6.62 -8.54 12.46
CA ASN A 28 -7.03 -8.15 11.10
C ASN A 28 -5.79 -7.99 10.20
N PRO A 29 -5.79 -8.53 8.97
CA PRO A 29 -4.73 -8.30 8.00
C PRO A 29 -4.64 -6.83 7.56
N ILE A 30 -5.70 -6.05 7.70
CA ILE A 30 -5.70 -4.61 7.43
C ILE A 30 -5.27 -3.85 8.68
N LEU A 31 -4.10 -3.23 8.61
CA LEU A 31 -3.51 -2.44 9.68
C LEU A 31 -4.11 -1.03 9.74
N LYS A 32 -4.33 -0.40 8.58
CA LYS A 32 -4.98 0.90 8.48
C LYS A 32 -5.70 1.06 7.14
N LYS A 33 -7.04 1.09 7.17
CA LYS A 33 -7.85 1.51 6.01
C LYS A 33 -7.66 2.99 5.75
N ARG A 34 -7.68 3.38 4.47
CA ARG A 34 -7.52 4.76 3.98
C ARG A 34 -6.27 5.42 4.56
N PHE A 35 -5.18 4.65 4.68
CA PHE A 35 -3.91 5.15 5.18
C PHE A 35 -3.41 6.32 4.34
N VAL A 36 -3.46 6.17 3.01
CA VAL A 36 -3.43 7.29 2.07
C VAL A 36 -4.85 7.52 1.59
N ALA A 37 -5.38 8.73 1.79
CA ALA A 37 -6.62 9.18 1.18
C ALA A 37 -6.66 10.71 1.10
N TYR A 38 -7.51 11.23 0.23
CA TYR A 38 -7.77 12.67 0.11
C TYR A 38 -9.21 12.96 0.46
N THR A 39 -9.45 14.09 1.13
CA THR A 39 -10.79 14.60 1.43
C THR A 39 -10.78 16.10 1.14
N ASN A 40 -11.70 16.57 0.28
CA ASN A 40 -11.76 17.95 -0.18
C ASN A 40 -10.41 18.49 -0.69
N GLY A 41 -9.68 17.65 -1.45
CA GLY A 41 -8.37 17.99 -2.03
C GLY A 41 -7.19 17.94 -1.07
N LYS A 42 -7.39 17.67 0.24
CA LYS A 42 -6.32 17.55 1.23
C LYS A 42 -6.02 16.10 1.55
N CYS A 43 -4.74 15.73 1.60
CA CYS A 43 -4.33 14.41 2.05
C CYS A 43 -4.60 14.27 3.56
N LEU A 44 -5.01 13.08 4.00
CA LEU A 44 -5.15 12.77 5.43
C LEU A 44 -3.80 12.67 6.13
N LEU A 45 -2.74 12.37 5.39
CA LEU A 45 -1.37 12.43 5.89
C LEU A 45 -0.89 13.89 5.92
N PRO A 46 -0.03 14.28 6.87
CA PRO A 46 0.48 15.64 6.95
C PRO A 46 1.50 15.99 5.86
N TRP A 47 1.83 15.02 4.99
CA TRP A 47 2.73 15.15 3.85
C TRP A 47 2.04 14.67 2.57
N THR A 48 2.54 15.13 1.42
CA THR A 48 2.13 14.59 0.11
C THR A 48 2.80 13.23 -0.10
N PRO A 49 2.04 12.13 -0.27
CA PRO A 49 2.55 10.76 -0.46
C PRO A 49 3.11 10.58 -1.88
N LEU A 50 4.15 11.34 -2.19
CA LEU A 50 4.93 11.22 -3.41
C LEU A 50 5.82 10.00 -3.33
N ILE A 51 5.91 9.26 -4.43
CA ILE A 51 6.73 8.06 -4.55
C ILE A 51 7.37 7.98 -5.91
N ARG A 52 8.40 7.15 -6.03
CA ARG A 52 8.88 6.61 -7.30
C ARG A 52 8.73 5.10 -7.31
N ILE A 53 8.44 4.55 -8.49
CA ILE A 53 8.49 3.11 -8.73
C ILE A 53 9.95 2.76 -9.04
N LEU A 54 10.55 1.92 -8.22
CA LEU A 54 11.90 1.40 -8.43
C LEU A 54 11.87 0.22 -9.42
N SER A 55 10.92 -0.69 -9.23
CA SER A 55 10.77 -1.85 -10.10
C SER A 55 9.37 -2.47 -10.00
N PHE A 56 8.96 -3.11 -11.10
CA PHE A 56 7.84 -4.03 -11.15
C PHE A 56 8.36 -5.44 -10.90
N VAL A 57 7.75 -6.17 -9.96
CA VAL A 57 8.29 -7.44 -9.47
C VAL A 57 7.59 -8.62 -10.09
N SER A 58 6.27 -8.68 -9.95
CA SER A 58 5.45 -9.76 -10.50
C SER A 58 3.99 -9.34 -10.58
N THR A 59 3.22 -10.08 -11.38
CA THR A 59 1.76 -10.03 -11.35
C THR A 59 1.25 -11.14 -10.45
N THR A 60 0.25 -10.85 -9.63
CA THR A 60 -0.45 -11.84 -8.80
C THR A 60 -1.35 -12.71 -9.69
N SER A 61 -1.81 -13.85 -9.16
CA SER A 61 -2.79 -14.69 -9.88
C SER A 61 -4.12 -14.00 -10.21
N THR A 62 -4.50 -12.98 -9.44
CA THR A 62 -5.71 -12.17 -9.57
C THR A 62 -5.53 -10.92 -10.44
N GLY A 63 -4.33 -10.68 -10.96
CA GLY A 63 -4.03 -9.61 -11.91
C GLY A 63 -3.66 -8.27 -11.27
N GLU A 64 -3.35 -8.23 -9.98
CA GLU A 64 -2.66 -7.10 -9.36
C GLU A 64 -1.16 -7.14 -9.69
N ILE A 65 -0.48 -6.01 -9.51
CA ILE A 65 0.96 -5.91 -9.76
C ILE A 65 1.68 -5.60 -8.45
N LEU A 66 2.64 -6.45 -8.08
CA LEU A 66 3.58 -6.19 -7.00
C LEU A 66 4.70 -5.29 -7.51
N VAL A 67 4.94 -4.21 -6.78
CA VAL A 67 5.94 -3.20 -7.12
C VAL A 67 6.78 -2.85 -5.91
N ILE A 68 8.01 -2.42 -6.17
CA ILE A 68 8.85 -1.79 -5.16
C ILE A 68 8.79 -0.30 -5.40
N VAL A 69 8.33 0.42 -4.39
CA VAL A 69 8.23 1.88 -4.41
C VAL A 69 9.10 2.46 -3.33
N HIS A 70 9.48 3.71 -3.50
CA HIS A 70 10.29 4.41 -2.53
C HIS A 70 9.94 5.88 -2.41
N ASP A 71 10.25 6.41 -1.23
CA ASP A 71 10.36 7.84 -0.99
C ASP A 71 11.84 8.26 -1.04
N ALA A 72 12.20 9.37 -0.39
CA ALA A 72 13.58 9.87 -0.37
C ALA A 72 14.57 9.00 0.42
N THR A 73 14.10 8.11 1.30
CA THR A 73 14.90 7.43 2.31
C THR A 73 14.67 5.93 2.35
N HIS A 74 13.44 5.50 2.12
CA HIS A 74 12.99 4.14 2.32
C HIS A 74 12.31 3.58 1.09
N LYS A 75 12.47 2.27 0.90
CA LYS A 75 11.73 1.48 -0.08
C LYS A 75 10.88 0.42 0.60
N ILE A 76 9.72 0.14 0.02
CA ILE A 76 8.71 -0.79 0.53
C ILE A 76 8.04 -1.52 -0.64
N LEU A 77 7.47 -2.69 -0.36
CA LEU A 77 6.56 -3.33 -1.29
C LEU A 77 5.20 -2.61 -1.31
N ALA A 78 4.62 -2.52 -2.49
CA ALA A 78 3.25 -2.12 -2.69
C ALA A 78 2.58 -3.06 -3.70
N ARG A 79 1.27 -3.21 -3.57
CA ARG A 79 0.42 -3.91 -4.54
C ARG A 79 -0.46 -2.88 -5.23
N LEU A 80 -0.40 -2.84 -6.55
CA LEU A 80 -1.31 -2.05 -7.37
C LEU A 80 -2.54 -2.91 -7.66
N SER A 81 -3.68 -2.52 -7.09
CA SER A 81 -4.95 -3.21 -7.37
C SER A 81 -5.31 -3.15 -8.86
N ARG A 82 -6.09 -4.12 -9.33
CA ARG A 82 -6.62 -4.10 -10.70
C ARG A 82 -7.40 -2.81 -11.00
N LYS A 83 -8.11 -2.27 -10.01
CA LYS A 83 -8.81 -0.99 -10.11
C LYS A 83 -7.84 0.17 -10.34
N ALA A 84 -6.74 0.23 -9.57
CA ALA A 84 -5.71 1.25 -9.74
C ALA A 84 -5.08 1.20 -11.14
N ILE A 85 -4.76 -0.02 -11.61
CA ILE A 85 -4.15 -0.25 -12.93
C ILE A 85 -5.08 0.22 -14.03
N LEU A 86 -6.34 -0.24 -14.04
CA LEU A 86 -7.31 0.14 -15.07
C LEU A 86 -7.60 1.63 -15.09
N LYS A 87 -7.73 2.26 -13.92
CA LYS A 87 -7.93 3.71 -13.81
C LYS A 87 -6.74 4.47 -14.38
N PHE A 88 -5.52 4.07 -14.04
CA PHE A 88 -4.30 4.67 -14.59
C PHE A 88 -4.27 4.54 -16.12
N GLU A 89 -4.52 3.34 -16.65
CA GLU A 89 -4.51 3.06 -18.09
C GLU A 89 -5.57 3.89 -18.84
N GLN A 90 -6.76 4.03 -18.25
CA GLN A 90 -7.83 4.85 -18.83
C GLN A 90 -7.49 6.35 -18.86
N VAL A 91 -6.86 6.87 -17.80
CA VAL A 91 -6.52 8.29 -17.68
C VAL A 91 -5.35 8.66 -18.58
N TYR A 92 -4.34 7.80 -18.68
CA TYR A 92 -3.07 8.13 -19.34
C TYR A 92 -2.90 7.45 -20.71
N GLY A 93 -3.78 6.53 -21.11
CA GLY A 93 -3.70 5.83 -22.39
C GLY A 93 -2.46 4.94 -22.54
N GLN A 94 -1.84 4.54 -21.43
CA GLN A 94 -0.63 3.70 -21.41
C GLN A 94 -0.65 2.72 -20.25
N ARG A 95 0.07 1.59 -20.42
CA ARG A 95 0.31 0.62 -19.35
C ARG A 95 1.02 1.30 -18.18
N ILE A 96 0.64 0.98 -16.95
CA ILE A 96 1.35 1.47 -15.76
C ILE A 96 2.80 1.00 -15.69
N THR A 97 3.16 -0.08 -16.39
CA THR A 97 4.53 -0.60 -16.47
C THR A 97 5.37 0.06 -17.57
N PHE A 98 4.75 0.87 -18.44
CA PHE A 98 5.42 1.48 -19.58
C PHE A 98 6.07 2.81 -19.20
N GLU A 99 7.40 2.82 -19.15
CA GLU A 99 8.24 3.99 -18.88
C GLU A 99 7.93 4.76 -17.58
N THR A 100 7.30 4.14 -16.59
CA THR A 100 6.91 4.80 -15.32
C THR A 100 7.95 4.68 -14.20
N ILE A 101 8.94 3.81 -14.37
CA ILE A 101 10.05 3.67 -13.42
C ILE A 101 10.74 5.02 -13.24
N ASN A 102 11.07 5.37 -11.99
CA ASN A 102 11.70 6.63 -11.59
C ASN A 102 10.89 7.92 -11.88
N ARG A 103 9.72 7.84 -12.51
CA ARG A 103 8.80 8.97 -12.60
C ARG A 103 8.18 9.25 -11.24
N LEU A 104 7.90 10.53 -11.00
CA LEU A 104 7.33 10.97 -9.73
C LEU A 104 5.82 10.73 -9.76
N MET A 105 5.38 9.80 -8.93
CA MET A 105 3.98 9.39 -8.81
C MET A 105 3.43 9.90 -7.48
N ILE A 106 2.10 9.90 -7.38
CA ILE A 106 1.39 10.21 -6.15
C ILE A 106 0.39 9.10 -5.86
N PHE A 107 0.41 8.58 -4.64
CA PHE A 107 -0.68 7.73 -4.17
C PHE A 107 -1.87 8.61 -3.80
N ARG A 108 -3.03 8.31 -4.37
CA ARG A 108 -4.30 8.97 -4.04
C ARG A 108 -5.09 8.17 -3.02
N GLN A 109 -5.01 6.84 -3.11
CA GLN A 109 -5.68 5.96 -2.18
C GLN A 109 -4.85 4.69 -1.96
N ALA A 110 -4.56 4.38 -0.71
CA ALA A 110 -3.91 3.14 -0.31
C ALA A 110 -4.31 2.73 1.10
N ASP A 111 -4.44 1.43 1.31
CA ASP A 111 -4.57 0.82 2.63
C ASP A 111 -3.19 0.29 3.08
N LEU A 112 -3.04 0.17 4.39
CA LEU A 112 -1.88 -0.47 4.99
C LEU A 112 -2.26 -1.86 5.47
N ARG A 113 -1.54 -2.88 5.01
CA ARG A 113 -1.87 -4.29 5.28
C ARG A 113 -0.65 -5.10 5.67
N PHE A 114 -0.87 -6.14 6.47
CA PHE A 114 0.08 -7.23 6.64
C PHE A 114 -0.02 -8.20 5.46
N VAL A 115 1.12 -8.78 5.09
CA VAL A 115 1.17 -9.93 4.17
C VAL A 115 0.52 -11.12 4.87
N GLY A 116 -0.56 -11.65 4.30
CA GLY A 116 -1.24 -12.85 4.79
C GLY A 116 -0.54 -14.16 4.38
N ASP A 117 -1.02 -15.28 4.90
CA ASP A 117 -0.47 -16.61 4.57
C ASP A 117 -0.65 -16.95 3.09
N ALA A 118 -1.80 -16.57 2.50
CA ALA A 118 -2.09 -16.76 1.08
C ALA A 118 -1.18 -15.93 0.16
N GLU A 119 -0.80 -14.72 0.59
CA GLU A 119 0.03 -13.79 -0.19
C GLU A 119 1.53 -14.06 0.00
N SER A 120 1.91 -14.75 1.08
CA SER A 120 3.29 -15.00 1.48
C SER A 120 4.19 -15.59 0.38
N PRO A 121 3.75 -16.53 -0.48
CA PRO A 121 4.58 -17.04 -1.57
C PRO A 121 4.95 -15.98 -2.61
N GLU A 122 4.00 -15.11 -2.99
CA GLU A 122 4.23 -14.07 -4.00
C GLU A 122 5.12 -12.95 -3.42
N PHE A 123 4.83 -12.51 -2.20
CA PHE A 123 5.63 -11.51 -1.50
C PHE A 123 7.03 -12.03 -1.14
N GLY A 124 7.16 -13.30 -0.76
CA GLY A 124 8.46 -13.93 -0.50
C GLY A 124 9.37 -13.96 -1.73
N ARG A 125 8.82 -14.24 -2.91
CA ARG A 125 9.56 -14.10 -4.17
C ARG A 125 9.97 -12.65 -4.41
N ALA A 126 9.05 -11.70 -4.20
CA ALA A 126 9.34 -10.29 -4.40
C ALA A 126 10.46 -9.76 -3.48
N LEU A 127 10.46 -10.19 -2.21
CA LEU A 127 11.49 -9.86 -1.24
C LEU A 127 12.83 -10.50 -1.51
N SER A 128 12.86 -11.68 -2.14
CA SER A 128 14.12 -12.34 -2.49
C SER A 128 14.95 -11.51 -3.47
N TYR A 129 14.32 -10.77 -4.40
CA TYR A 129 14.98 -9.78 -5.27
C TYR A 129 15.61 -8.62 -4.49
N LEU A 130 15.13 -8.35 -3.27
CA LEU A 130 15.68 -7.34 -2.37
C LEU A 130 16.69 -7.91 -1.37
N GLY A 131 17.05 -9.19 -1.50
CA GLY A 131 17.93 -9.89 -0.57
C GLY A 131 17.31 -10.07 0.81
N VAL A 132 15.98 -10.14 0.91
CA VAL A 132 15.27 -10.50 2.15
C VAL A 132 14.73 -11.91 1.99
N LYS A 133 15.20 -12.81 2.86
CA LYS A 133 14.64 -14.15 2.97
C LYS A 133 13.40 -14.08 3.85
N TYR A 134 12.23 -14.15 3.23
CA TYR A 134 10.96 -14.29 3.92
C TYR A 134 10.42 -15.70 3.68
N SER A 135 10.14 -16.40 4.76
CA SER A 135 9.49 -17.72 4.76
C SER A 135 8.28 -17.69 5.69
N GLN A 136 7.32 -18.57 5.45
CA GLN A 136 6.25 -18.84 6.41
C GLN A 136 6.88 -19.13 7.79
N GLY A 137 6.39 -18.46 8.84
CA GLY A 137 6.95 -18.54 10.20
C GLY A 137 8.08 -17.54 10.50
N SER A 138 8.40 -16.60 9.60
CA SER A 138 9.26 -15.46 9.93
C SER A 138 8.69 -14.68 11.13
N SER A 139 9.54 -14.35 12.11
CA SER A 139 9.13 -13.54 13.27
C SER A 139 8.82 -12.08 12.91
N LEU A 140 9.27 -11.61 11.74
CA LEU A 140 9.00 -10.27 11.26
C LEU A 140 7.69 -10.23 10.47
N ALA A 141 6.70 -9.49 10.98
CA ALA A 141 5.49 -9.17 10.24
C ALA A 141 5.79 -8.17 9.12
N LEU A 142 5.41 -8.52 7.89
CA LEU A 142 5.62 -7.69 6.72
C LEU A 142 4.41 -6.81 6.46
N VAL A 143 4.64 -5.51 6.41
CA VAL A 143 3.62 -4.52 6.04
C VAL A 143 3.86 -4.07 4.59
N PHE A 144 2.78 -3.91 3.83
CA PHE A 144 2.81 -3.38 2.47
C PHE A 144 1.68 -2.38 2.23
N LEU A 145 1.82 -1.58 1.17
CA LEU A 145 0.80 -0.64 0.71
C LEU A 145 -0.11 -1.30 -0.34
N ASP A 146 -1.40 -1.39 -0.06
CA ASP A 146 -2.41 -1.89 -1.00
C ASP A 146 -3.06 -0.70 -1.72
N VAL A 147 -2.53 -0.38 -2.90
CA VAL A 147 -2.81 0.86 -3.64
C VAL A 147 -4.06 0.71 -4.50
N GLN A 148 -5.05 1.53 -4.20
CA GLN A 148 -6.33 1.59 -4.92
C GLN A 148 -6.34 2.68 -5.99
N GLU A 149 -5.47 3.68 -5.87
CA GLU A 149 -5.35 4.76 -6.84
C GLU A 149 -3.96 5.41 -6.83
N ILE A 150 -3.37 5.55 -8.02
CA ILE A 150 -2.05 6.11 -8.28
C ILE A 150 -2.12 6.98 -9.54
N ASP A 151 -1.44 8.13 -9.51
CA ASP A 151 -1.36 9.07 -10.62
C ASP A 151 0.08 9.50 -10.86
N PHE A 152 0.34 10.07 -12.05
CA PHE A 152 1.52 10.91 -12.24
C PHE A 152 1.39 12.17 -11.41
N PHE A 153 2.43 12.48 -10.63
CA PHE A 153 2.62 13.83 -10.10
C PHE A 153 3.40 14.68 -11.09
N VAL A 154 4.49 14.13 -11.65
CA VAL A 154 5.23 14.71 -12.78
C VAL A 154 5.48 13.61 -13.81
N ARG A 155 5.16 13.92 -15.07
CA ARG A 155 5.35 12.99 -16.19
C ARG A 155 6.80 12.95 -16.66
N ASP A 156 7.57 14.01 -16.43
CA ASP A 156 8.97 14.08 -16.83
C ASP A 156 9.80 13.06 -16.05
N LEU A 157 10.72 12.41 -16.77
CA LEU A 157 11.68 11.51 -16.15
C LEU A 157 12.73 12.35 -15.41
N ILE A 158 12.79 12.17 -14.09
CA ILE A 158 13.86 12.72 -13.28
C ILE A 158 14.88 11.60 -13.09
N SER A 159 16.03 11.71 -13.76
CA SER A 159 17.10 10.72 -13.66
C SER A 159 17.69 10.72 -12.25
N VAL A 160 17.63 9.56 -11.61
CA VAL A 160 18.29 9.26 -10.33
C VAL A 160 19.36 8.21 -10.62
N SER A 161 20.56 8.37 -10.06
CA SER A 161 21.60 7.37 -10.26
C SER A 161 21.20 6.08 -9.54
N GLY A 162 21.41 4.91 -10.16
CA GLY A 162 21.15 3.63 -9.49
C GLY A 162 21.99 3.42 -8.22
N ALA A 163 23.11 4.13 -8.09
CA ALA A 163 23.89 4.18 -6.86
C ALA A 163 23.09 4.81 -5.69
N ALA A 164 22.26 5.82 -5.96
CA ALA A 164 21.39 6.43 -4.97
C ALA A 164 20.26 5.46 -4.54
N ASP A 165 19.73 4.66 -5.46
CA ASP A 165 18.67 3.67 -5.13
C ASP A 165 19.18 2.55 -4.20
N ASN A 166 20.49 2.26 -4.25
CA ASN A 166 21.15 1.33 -3.34
C ASN A 166 21.30 1.89 -1.92
N LEU A 167 21.30 3.21 -1.75
CA LEU A 167 21.33 3.86 -0.43
C LEU A 167 19.98 3.84 0.28
N LEU A 168 18.88 3.58 -0.45
CA LEU A 168 17.53 3.51 0.13
C LEU A 168 17.41 2.31 1.06
N VAL A 169 17.00 2.58 2.29
CA VAL A 169 16.80 1.57 3.32
C VAL A 169 15.50 0.81 3.02
N LEU A 170 15.59 -0.51 2.95
CA LEU A 170 14.37 -1.32 2.90
C LEU A 170 13.67 -1.22 4.26
N VAL A 171 12.39 -0.87 4.30
CA VAL A 171 11.61 -0.73 5.54
C VAL A 171 11.79 -1.94 6.47
N TYR A 172 11.83 -3.15 5.92
CA TYR A 172 11.99 -4.39 6.68
C TYR A 172 13.39 -4.60 7.30
N ARG A 173 14.34 -3.71 7.02
CA ARG A 173 15.68 -3.64 7.63
C ARG A 173 15.84 -2.43 8.55
N ASP A 174 14.86 -1.53 8.58
CA ASP A 174 14.88 -0.40 9.49
C ASP A 174 14.79 -0.89 10.95
N ARG A 175 15.65 -0.34 11.81
CA ARG A 175 15.78 -0.82 13.20
C ARG A 175 14.50 -0.59 14.00
N GLU A 176 13.86 0.55 13.79
CA GLU A 176 12.64 0.89 14.52
C GLU A 176 11.47 0.05 14.02
N TYR A 177 11.34 -0.11 12.70
CA TYR A 177 10.36 -1.04 12.11
C TYR A 177 10.54 -2.46 12.67
N VAL A 178 11.75 -3.01 12.61
CA VAL A 178 12.04 -4.36 13.12
C VAL A 178 11.74 -4.44 14.60
N SER A 179 12.07 -3.43 15.41
CA SER A 179 11.75 -3.44 16.84
C SER A 179 10.25 -3.52 17.15
N ARG A 180 9.40 -2.91 16.30
CA ARG A 180 7.94 -2.88 16.50
C ARG A 180 7.22 -4.09 15.91
N PHE A 181 7.71 -4.63 14.80
CA PHE A 181 7.04 -5.68 14.04
C PHE A 181 7.72 -7.05 14.10
N CYS A 182 8.86 -7.18 14.78
CA CYS A 182 9.46 -8.47 15.12
C CYS A 182 8.74 -9.06 16.34
N LEU A 183 7.82 -9.99 16.06
CA LEU A 183 7.00 -10.66 17.06
C LEU A 183 7.83 -11.73 17.76
N LYS A 184 8.02 -11.62 19.09
CA LYS A 184 8.52 -12.74 19.91
C LYS A 184 7.54 -13.92 19.95
N ASN A 185 6.26 -13.69 19.63
CA ASN A 185 5.20 -14.69 19.49
C ASN A 185 4.29 -14.28 18.33
N ALA A 186 4.55 -14.77 17.12
CA ALA A 186 3.72 -14.49 15.96
C ALA A 186 2.36 -15.21 16.09
N THR A 187 1.36 -14.52 16.63
CA THR A 187 -0.03 -14.99 16.51
C THR A 187 -0.38 -14.92 15.03
N LYS A 188 -0.75 -16.06 14.44
CA LYS A 188 -1.30 -16.17 13.08
C LYS A 188 -2.29 -15.02 12.88
N VAL A 189 -1.98 -14.09 11.97
CA VAL A 189 -2.91 -13.04 11.57
C VAL A 189 -4.13 -13.77 11.01
N ALA A 190 -5.28 -13.62 11.66
CA ALA A 190 -6.46 -14.36 11.28
C ALA A 190 -6.90 -13.93 9.88
N ASP A 191 -6.75 -14.82 8.90
CA ASP A 191 -7.51 -14.76 7.66
C ASP A 191 -8.98 -14.95 8.01
N LYS A 192 -9.68 -13.83 8.20
CA LYS A 192 -11.14 -13.79 8.18
C LYS A 192 -11.58 -12.77 7.13
N ASP A 193 -11.43 -13.16 5.88
CA ASP A 193 -12.29 -12.66 4.80
C ASP A 193 -13.61 -13.45 4.82
N ASP A 194 -14.36 -13.35 5.93
CA ASP A 194 -15.77 -13.73 5.92
C ASP A 194 -16.57 -12.49 5.48
N ILE A 195 -16.95 -12.54 4.20
CA ILE A 195 -18.05 -11.86 3.53
C ILE A 195 -18.95 -11.10 4.51
N VAL A 196 -18.74 -9.79 4.64
CA VAL A 196 -19.80 -8.87 5.08
C VAL A 196 -20.56 -8.49 3.82
N SER A 197 -21.59 -9.28 3.50
CA SER A 197 -22.66 -8.82 2.64
C SER A 197 -23.51 -7.86 3.46
N ASP A 198 -23.23 -6.56 3.33
CA ASP A 198 -24.15 -5.53 3.77
C ASP A 198 -25.39 -5.54 2.85
N LEU A 199 -26.57 -5.45 3.48
CA LEU A 199 -27.91 -5.11 2.96
C LEU A 199 -28.74 -6.31 2.44
N ASP A 200 -29.96 -6.59 2.90
CA ASP A 200 -31.03 -5.69 3.36
C ASP A 200 -31.85 -6.27 4.55
N ASP A 201 -31.95 -5.52 5.64
CA ASP A 201 -33.07 -5.58 6.58
C ASP A 201 -34.23 -4.76 5.98
N TYR A 202 -35.21 -5.43 5.36
CA TYR A 202 -36.52 -4.83 5.13
C TYR A 202 -37.42 -5.17 6.32
N GLU A 203 -37.63 -4.17 7.18
CA GLU A 203 -38.73 -4.14 8.13
C GLU A 203 -40.06 -4.19 7.37
N GLU A 204 -40.72 -5.34 7.37
CA GLU A 204 -42.16 -5.43 7.16
C GLU A 204 -42.82 -5.65 8.53
N ASP A 205 -43.37 -4.58 9.12
CA ASP A 205 -44.51 -4.75 10.01
C ASP A 205 -45.46 -3.53 10.01
N SER A 206 -46.47 -3.68 9.15
CA SER A 206 -47.89 -3.54 9.48
C SER A 206 -48.34 -2.29 10.27
N PHE A 207 -48.42 -1.14 9.60
CA PHE A 207 -49.35 -0.08 9.99
C PHE A 207 -50.80 -0.48 9.63
N ASN A 208 -51.50 -0.93 10.66
CA ASN A 208 -52.94 -1.16 10.68
C ASN A 208 -53.66 0.19 10.97
N GLN A 209 -54.91 0.32 10.50
CA GLN A 209 -55.84 1.47 10.59
C GLN A 209 -55.73 2.48 9.42
N SER A 210 -56.79 2.85 8.71
CA SER A 210 -58.19 2.97 9.13
C SER A 210 -59.14 2.93 7.92
N TRP A 211 -60.36 2.56 8.25
CA TRP A 211 -61.53 2.46 7.41
C TRP A 211 -61.99 3.83 6.90
N LEU A 212 -62.32 3.90 5.62
CA LEU A 212 -63.18 4.94 5.06
C LEU A 212 -64.65 4.49 5.15
N TRP A 213 -65.41 5.18 6.00
CA TRP A 213 -66.73 5.71 5.67
C TRP A 213 -66.73 7.18 6.06
#